data_AF-A0A537ELA1-F1
#
_entry.id   AF-A0A537ELA1-F1
#
_cell.length_a   1.000
_cell.length_b   1.000
_cell.length_c   1.000
_cell.angle_alpha   90.00
_cell.angle_beta   90.00
_cell.angle_gamma   90.00
#
_symmetry.space_group_name_H-M   'P 1'
#
loop_
_entity.id
_entity.type
_entity.pdbx_description
1 polymer ?
#
loop_
_entity_poly.entity_id
_entity_poly.type
_entity_poly.pdbx_seq_one_letter_code
_entity_poly.pdbx_strand_id
1 'polypeptide(L)'
;MLARKRSQAKQHRNTLFSRSSYTTLARARSVTRTVRLDEDVDHQIQELAGKEKVSVSQVVNKALRKLVELDTYVTRFGFVTIPTSVHAKLFSYLSDEEAREAGGWAGRNFARDFTIFRFKKITLETILNTLTLLGSDYAGVFEIEDQTEGGNHTLVIKHGRGMKESVFNEEFLKVIFKELLSIELRTELMEDQVVAHVSARKGRA
;
A
#
# COMPACT_ATOMS: atom_id res chain seq x y z
N MET A 1 15.90 -41.04 -39.85
CA MET A 1 15.39 -41.65 -38.61
C MET A 1 16.35 -41.27 -37.50
N LEU A 2 15.84 -40.67 -36.41
CA LEU A 2 16.48 -40.46 -35.10
C LEU A 2 17.72 -39.54 -35.00
N ALA A 3 17.48 -38.23 -34.91
CA ALA A 3 18.21 -37.34 -34.00
C ALA A 3 17.37 -36.07 -33.67
N ARG A 4 16.12 -36.28 -33.27
CA ARG A 4 15.33 -35.29 -32.51
C ARG A 4 15.51 -35.61 -31.02
N LYS A 5 15.54 -34.55 -30.20
CA LYS A 5 15.51 -34.50 -28.72
C LYS A 5 16.88 -34.48 -28.04
N ARG A 6 17.37 -33.27 -27.76
CA ARG A 6 17.84 -32.81 -26.42
C ARG A 6 18.67 -31.52 -26.58
N SER A 7 18.00 -30.38 -26.79
CA SER A 7 18.54 -29.06 -26.40
C SER A 7 17.43 -27.98 -26.35
N GLN A 8 16.19 -28.38 -26.10
CA GLN A 8 15.10 -27.48 -25.72
C GLN A 8 14.88 -27.63 -24.22
N ALA A 9 15.75 -27.03 -23.41
CA ALA A 9 15.51 -26.85 -21.97
C ALA A 9 16.57 -25.90 -21.40
N LYS A 10 16.26 -24.59 -21.40
CA LYS A 10 16.74 -23.52 -20.47
C LYS A 10 16.78 -22.15 -21.14
N GLN A 11 15.71 -21.80 -21.85
CA GLN A 11 15.52 -20.45 -22.33
C GLN A 11 14.06 -20.09 -22.29
N HIS A 12 13.46 -20.10 -21.10
CA HIS A 12 12.10 -19.60 -20.91
C HIS A 12 12.02 -18.68 -19.69
N ARG A 13 11.81 -17.40 -20.05
CA ARG A 13 10.98 -16.41 -19.38
C ARG A 13 11.53 -15.77 -18.10
N ASN A 14 12.39 -14.78 -18.32
CA ASN A 14 12.28 -13.52 -17.57
C ASN A 14 10.88 -12.94 -17.82
N THR A 15 9.94 -13.21 -16.92
CA THR A 15 8.70 -12.43 -16.82
C THR A 15 9.08 -11.05 -16.29
N LEU A 16 8.93 -10.02 -17.14
CA LEU A 16 8.98 -8.63 -16.71
C LEU A 16 7.83 -8.41 -15.72
N PHE A 17 8.14 -8.42 -14.43
CA PHE A 17 7.25 -7.92 -13.39
C PHE A 17 7.26 -6.40 -13.46
N SER A 18 6.25 -5.82 -14.10
CA SER A 18 5.98 -4.39 -14.03
C SER A 18 5.39 -4.10 -12.64
N ARG A 19 6.23 -3.68 -11.69
CA ARG A 19 5.77 -2.98 -10.48
C ARG A 19 5.00 -1.75 -10.95
N SER A 20 3.68 -1.76 -10.84
CA SER A 20 2.84 -0.62 -11.22
C SER A 20 3.05 0.48 -10.19
N SER A 21 4.03 1.35 -10.46
CA SER A 21 4.23 2.60 -9.73
C SER A 21 3.11 3.57 -10.15
N TYR A 22 1.99 3.57 -9.42
CA TYR A 22 0.91 4.57 -9.65
C TYR A 22 1.35 6.01 -9.37
N THR A 23 2.56 6.18 -8.86
CA THR A 23 3.37 7.38 -9.07
C THR A 23 4.56 7.01 -9.94
N THR A 24 4.41 7.11 -11.26
CA THR A 24 5.57 7.29 -12.13
C THR A 24 6.13 8.67 -11.81
N LEU A 25 6.93 8.78 -10.75
CA LEU A 25 7.81 9.91 -10.56
C LEU A 25 8.88 9.79 -11.63
N ALA A 26 8.55 10.26 -12.84
CA ALA A 26 9.53 10.59 -13.87
C ALA A 26 10.71 11.24 -13.16
N ARG A 27 11.89 10.60 -13.26
CA ARG A 27 13.14 10.88 -12.53
C ARG A 27 13.19 12.35 -12.09
N ALA A 28 12.71 12.61 -10.87
CA ALA A 28 12.41 13.98 -10.47
C ALA A 28 13.72 14.79 -10.50
N ARG A 29 13.73 15.91 -11.22
CA ARG A 29 14.89 16.81 -11.23
C ARG A 29 15.19 17.22 -9.79
N SER A 30 16.41 16.97 -9.33
CA SER A 30 16.85 17.41 -8.01
C SER A 30 17.03 18.93 -8.02
N VAL A 31 16.54 19.58 -6.96
CA VAL A 31 16.72 21.02 -6.73
C VAL A 31 17.43 21.18 -5.39
N THR A 32 18.62 21.77 -5.40
CA THR A 32 19.38 22.05 -4.19
C THR A 32 18.77 23.24 -3.46
N ARG A 33 18.57 23.10 -2.16
CA ARG A 33 18.17 24.17 -1.24
C ARG A 33 19.07 24.12 -0.02
N THR A 34 19.50 25.29 0.45
CA THR A 34 20.27 25.41 1.69
C THR A 34 19.32 25.64 2.86
N VAL A 35 19.40 24.79 3.87
CA VAL A 35 18.65 24.90 5.13
C VAL A 35 19.62 24.88 6.30
N ARG A 36 19.30 25.59 7.37
CA ARG A 36 20.02 25.46 8.66
C ARG A 36 19.25 24.43 9.49
N LEU A 37 19.98 23.51 10.10
CA LEU A 37 19.46 22.53 11.03
C LEU A 37 20.05 22.80 12.41
N ASP A 38 19.29 22.52 13.45
CA ASP A 38 19.83 22.47 14.80
C ASP A 38 20.85 21.32 14.87
N GLU A 39 21.94 21.53 15.60
CA GLU A 39 23.09 20.62 15.62
C GLU A 39 22.72 19.22 16.13
N ASP A 40 21.86 19.14 17.13
CA ASP A 40 21.36 17.89 17.70
C ASP A 40 20.47 17.10 16.73
N VAL A 41 19.71 17.80 15.88
CA VAL A 41 18.90 17.19 14.82
C VAL A 41 19.79 16.64 13.71
N ASP A 42 20.80 17.39 13.27
CA ASP A 42 21.75 16.93 12.25
C ASP A 42 22.49 15.67 12.73
N HIS A 43 22.96 15.66 13.98
CA HIS A 43 23.62 14.49 14.57
C HIS A 43 22.73 13.23 14.53
N GLN A 44 21.46 13.36 14.92
CA GLN A 44 20.51 12.24 14.86
C GLN A 44 20.26 11.75 13.43
N ILE A 45 20.18 12.68 12.45
CA ILE A 45 20.02 12.30 11.04
C ILE A 45 21.27 11.56 10.53
N GLN A 46 22.47 11.99 10.91
CA GLN A 46 23.72 11.30 10.56
C GLN A 46 23.76 9.88 11.16
N GLU A 47 23.35 9.71 12.42
CA GLU A 47 23.24 8.38 13.03
C GLU A 47 22.25 7.48 12.30
N LEU A 48 21.06 8.01 11.96
CA LEU A 48 20.05 7.27 11.20
C LEU A 48 20.60 6.84 9.83
N ALA A 49 21.24 7.77 9.12
CA ALA A 49 21.86 7.50 7.83
C ALA A 49 22.92 6.40 7.92
N GLY A 50 23.75 6.43 8.98
CA GLY A 50 24.74 5.38 9.27
C GLY A 50 24.11 4.02 9.57
N LYS A 51 23.07 3.97 10.41
CA LYS A 51 22.32 2.74 10.76
C LYS A 51 21.64 2.12 9.54
N GLU A 52 21.01 2.94 8.70
CA GLU A 52 20.31 2.51 7.48
C GLU A 52 21.24 2.32 6.27
N LYS A 53 22.53 2.65 6.38
CA LYS A 53 23.53 2.62 5.30
C LYS A 53 23.10 3.42 4.06
N VAL A 54 22.51 4.59 4.31
CA VAL A 54 22.08 5.56 3.27
C VAL A 54 22.76 6.90 3.50
N SER A 55 22.64 7.83 2.55
CA SER A 55 23.13 9.20 2.74
C SER A 55 22.19 10.03 3.61
N VAL A 56 22.73 11.04 4.30
CA VAL A 56 21.95 12.08 5.00
C VAL A 56 20.89 12.67 4.08
N SER A 57 21.25 12.96 2.83
CA SER A 57 20.32 13.48 1.82
C SER A 57 19.13 12.54 1.56
N GLN A 58 19.34 11.22 1.56
CA GLN A 58 18.24 10.25 1.41
C GLN A 58 17.30 10.27 2.62
N VAL A 59 17.83 10.34 3.84
CA VAL A 59 17.01 10.45 5.07
C VAL A 59 16.18 11.73 5.05
N VAL A 60 16.83 12.87 4.77
CA VAL A 60 16.15 14.17 4.68
C VAL A 60 15.07 14.17 3.59
N ASN A 61 15.38 13.66 2.39
CA ASN A 61 14.39 13.58 1.32
C ASN A 61 13.22 12.66 1.68
N LYS A 62 13.47 11.53 2.37
CA LYS A 62 12.42 10.61 2.84
C LYS A 62 11.50 11.32 3.85
N ALA A 63 12.07 12.04 4.81
CA ALA A 63 11.30 12.80 5.81
C ALA A 63 10.46 13.91 5.16
N LEU A 64 11.04 14.70 4.24
CA LEU A 64 10.33 15.76 3.53
C LEU A 64 9.23 15.20 2.62
N ARG A 65 9.47 14.05 1.98
CA ARG A 65 8.43 13.35 1.21
C ARG A 65 7.28 12.91 2.09
N LYS A 66 7.56 12.25 3.21
CA LYS A 66 6.53 11.88 4.20
C LYS A 66 5.71 13.10 4.61
N LEU A 67 6.37 14.23 4.90
CA LEU A 67 5.69 15.46 5.31
C LEU A 67 4.67 15.95 4.26
N VAL A 68 5.08 16.01 2.99
CA VAL A 68 4.24 16.57 1.91
C VAL A 68 3.28 15.56 1.29
N GLU A 69 3.60 14.27 1.32
CA GLU A 69 2.79 13.19 0.74
C GLU A 69 1.77 12.62 1.74
N LEU A 70 2.11 12.58 3.04
CA LEU A 70 1.30 11.98 4.09
C LEU A 70 0.92 12.95 5.22
N ASP A 71 1.88 13.51 5.96
CA ASP A 71 1.64 14.18 7.24
C ASP A 71 0.65 15.35 7.12
N THR A 72 0.73 16.10 6.02
CA THR A 72 -0.19 17.20 5.68
C THR A 72 -1.65 16.74 5.56
N TYR A 73 -1.89 15.48 5.19
CA TYR A 73 -3.22 14.90 5.02
C TYR A 73 -3.68 14.18 6.28
N VAL A 74 -2.84 13.33 6.88
CA VAL A 74 -3.22 12.51 8.03
C VAL A 74 -3.51 13.33 9.29
N THR A 75 -2.81 14.46 9.49
CA THR A 75 -3.07 15.38 10.61
C THR A 75 -4.51 15.91 10.57
N ARG A 76 -5.08 16.09 9.37
CA ARG A 76 -6.47 16.54 9.21
C ARG A 76 -7.50 15.44 9.42
N PHE A 77 -7.11 14.18 9.31
CA PHE A 77 -7.97 13.01 9.50
C PHE A 77 -7.85 12.40 10.90
N GLY A 78 -7.06 13.00 11.80
CA GLY A 78 -6.95 12.56 13.19
C GLY A 78 -6.27 11.20 13.35
N PHE A 79 -5.29 10.88 12.49
CA PHE A 79 -4.52 9.64 12.64
C PHE A 79 -3.80 9.63 13.99
N VAL A 80 -3.81 8.46 14.63
CA VAL A 80 -3.05 8.20 15.85
C VAL A 80 -1.96 7.18 15.57
N THR A 81 -0.82 7.32 16.26
CA THR A 81 0.26 6.34 16.23
C THR A 81 0.16 5.47 17.47
N ILE A 82 0.12 4.15 17.27
CA ILE A 82 0.14 3.15 18.35
C ILE A 82 1.15 2.05 18.02
N PRO A 83 1.77 1.39 19.03
CA PRO A 83 2.64 0.25 18.77
C PRO A 83 1.90 -0.88 18.04
N THR A 84 2.56 -1.51 17.05
CA THR A 84 1.98 -2.61 16.25
C THR A 84 1.47 -3.76 17.12
N SER A 85 2.17 -4.07 18.22
CA SER A 85 1.75 -5.11 19.17
C SER A 85 0.46 -4.74 19.93
N VAL A 86 0.27 -3.47 20.26
CA VAL A 86 -0.96 -2.97 20.89
C VAL A 86 -2.10 -3.00 19.87
N HIS A 87 -1.87 -2.58 18.63
CA HIS A 87 -2.84 -2.67 17.54
C HIS A 87 -3.32 -4.11 17.33
N ALA A 88 -2.40 -5.05 17.16
CA ALA A 88 -2.71 -6.48 17.00
C ALA A 88 -3.50 -7.01 18.20
N LYS A 89 -3.12 -6.60 19.41
CA LYS A 89 -3.83 -7.01 20.63
C LYS A 89 -5.26 -6.47 20.66
N LEU A 90 -5.50 -5.23 20.23
CA LEU A 90 -6.84 -4.66 20.14
C LEU A 90 -7.71 -5.43 19.13
N PHE A 91 -7.17 -5.72 17.95
CA PHE A 91 -7.88 -6.53 16.95
C PHE A 91 -8.18 -7.95 17.44
N SER A 92 -7.31 -8.54 18.27
CA SER A 92 -7.52 -9.89 18.83
C SER A 92 -8.77 -10.01 19.70
N TYR A 93 -9.34 -8.90 20.18
CA TYR A 93 -10.57 -8.90 20.96
C TYR A 93 -11.84 -8.94 20.11
N LEU A 94 -11.74 -8.62 18.82
CA LEU A 94 -12.89 -8.61 17.92
C LEU A 94 -13.29 -10.04 17.55
N SER A 95 -14.59 -10.27 17.41
CA SER A 95 -15.12 -11.38 16.63
C SER A 95 -14.89 -11.15 15.12
N ASP A 96 -15.05 -12.20 14.31
CA ASP A 96 -14.96 -12.05 12.85
C ASP A 96 -16.04 -11.10 12.29
N GLU A 97 -17.20 -11.05 12.94
CA GLU A 97 -18.30 -10.20 12.50
C GLU A 97 -18.03 -8.73 12.83
N GLU A 98 -17.56 -8.43 14.05
CA GLU A 98 -17.15 -7.06 14.42
C GLU A 98 -15.98 -6.58 13.56
N ALA A 99 -15.04 -7.47 13.22
CA ALA A 99 -13.95 -7.15 12.31
C ALA A 99 -14.44 -6.80 10.90
N ARG A 100 -15.40 -7.57 10.35
CA ARG A 100 -16.05 -7.24 9.06
C ARG A 100 -16.80 -5.92 9.13
N GLU A 101 -17.62 -5.72 10.16
CA GLU A 101 -18.39 -4.47 10.32
C GLU A 101 -17.46 -3.25 10.34
N ALA A 102 -16.40 -3.33 11.15
CA ALA A 102 -15.38 -2.28 11.23
C ALA A 102 -14.66 -2.06 9.89
N GLY A 103 -14.30 -3.14 9.18
CA GLY A 103 -13.64 -3.07 7.87
C GLY A 103 -14.54 -2.42 6.82
N GLY A 104 -15.81 -2.82 6.79
CA GLY A 104 -16.80 -2.24 5.89
C GLY A 104 -17.09 -0.78 6.20
N TRP A 105 -17.18 -0.40 7.47
CA TRP A 105 -17.28 1.00 7.88
C TRP A 105 -16.06 1.80 7.43
N ALA A 106 -14.84 1.28 7.63
CA ALA A 106 -13.61 1.93 7.19
C ALA A 106 -13.55 2.09 5.68
N GLY A 107 -14.03 1.12 4.90
CA GLY A 107 -14.12 1.22 3.44
C GLY A 107 -15.10 2.31 3.00
N ARG A 108 -16.31 2.33 3.57
CA ARG A 108 -17.38 3.28 3.20
C ARG A 108 -17.07 4.72 3.61
N ASN A 109 -16.44 4.90 4.76
CA ASN A 109 -16.23 6.22 5.35
C ASN A 109 -14.79 6.67 5.16
N PHE A 110 -13.84 5.99 5.81
CA PHE A 110 -12.44 6.43 5.81
C PHE A 110 -11.81 6.41 4.42
N ALA A 111 -11.84 5.28 3.70
CA ALA A 111 -11.19 5.19 2.39
C ALA A 111 -11.83 6.16 1.39
N ARG A 112 -13.17 6.18 1.32
CA ARG A 112 -13.94 7.10 0.49
C ARG A 112 -13.56 8.57 0.75
N ASP A 113 -13.64 9.00 2.00
CA ASP A 113 -13.44 10.40 2.36
C ASP A 113 -11.98 10.82 2.20
N PHE A 114 -11.04 9.93 2.53
CA PHE A 114 -9.61 10.16 2.32
C PHE A 114 -9.28 10.29 0.83
N THR A 115 -9.77 9.38 -0.02
CA THR A 115 -9.57 9.44 -1.47
C THR A 115 -10.18 10.70 -2.08
N ILE A 116 -11.41 11.06 -1.72
CA ILE A 116 -12.06 12.30 -2.18
C ILE A 116 -11.27 13.52 -1.70
N PHE A 117 -10.85 13.55 -0.44
CA PHE A 117 -10.11 14.68 0.09
C PHE A 117 -8.78 14.90 -0.65
N ARG A 118 -8.03 13.82 -0.88
CA ARG A 118 -6.69 13.85 -1.48
C ARG A 118 -6.69 14.01 -3.00
N PHE A 119 -7.60 13.33 -3.69
CA PHE A 119 -7.60 13.20 -5.16
C PHE A 119 -8.83 13.82 -5.84
N LYS A 120 -9.82 14.31 -5.06
CA LYS A 120 -11.04 14.99 -5.51
C LYS A 120 -12.02 14.12 -6.33
N LYS A 121 -11.70 12.85 -6.57
CA LYS A 121 -12.52 11.90 -7.32
C LYS A 121 -12.25 10.46 -6.88
N ILE A 122 -13.23 9.60 -7.09
CA ILE A 122 -13.12 8.15 -6.90
C ILE A 122 -13.03 7.49 -8.27
N THR A 123 -11.88 6.88 -8.55
CA THR A 123 -11.62 6.03 -9.72
C THR A 123 -10.73 4.87 -9.28
N LEU A 124 -10.63 3.81 -10.09
CA LEU A 124 -9.70 2.70 -9.81
C LEU A 124 -8.28 3.23 -9.53
N GLU A 125 -7.80 4.16 -10.36
CA GLU A 125 -6.50 4.80 -10.18
C GLU A 125 -6.36 5.55 -8.84
N THR A 126 -7.35 6.34 -8.42
CA THR A 126 -7.23 7.10 -7.16
C THR A 126 -7.38 6.21 -5.93
N ILE A 127 -8.11 5.09 -6.03
CA ILE A 127 -8.18 4.06 -5.01
C ILE A 127 -6.84 3.31 -4.89
N LEU A 128 -6.26 2.84 -6.00
CA LEU A 128 -4.95 2.17 -5.98
C LEU A 128 -3.84 3.09 -5.44
N ASN A 129 -3.88 4.38 -5.80
CA ASN A 129 -3.01 5.39 -5.21
C ASN A 129 -3.22 5.56 -3.70
N THR A 130 -4.47 5.51 -3.23
CA THR A 130 -4.79 5.58 -1.80
C THR A 130 -4.24 4.37 -1.05
N LEU A 131 -4.48 3.15 -1.56
CA LEU A 131 -3.95 1.92 -0.97
C LEU A 131 -2.42 1.90 -0.96
N THR A 132 -1.79 2.37 -2.04
CA THR A 132 -0.32 2.52 -2.12
C THR A 132 0.22 3.50 -1.08
N LEU A 133 -0.47 4.63 -0.87
CA LEU A 133 -0.08 5.62 0.13
C LEU A 133 -0.19 5.05 1.55
N LEU A 134 -1.30 4.37 1.87
CA LEU A 134 -1.49 3.69 3.16
C LEU A 134 -0.47 2.56 3.36
N GLY A 135 -0.14 1.86 2.29
CA GLY A 135 0.84 0.78 2.26
C GLY A 135 2.31 1.22 2.16
N SER A 136 2.58 2.53 2.21
CA SER A 136 3.93 3.06 2.07
C SER A 136 4.75 2.86 3.35
N ASP A 137 6.07 2.74 3.20
CA ASP A 137 7.03 2.57 4.30
C ASP A 137 6.91 3.65 5.39
N TYR A 138 6.36 4.82 5.08
CA TYR A 138 6.20 5.91 6.03
C TYR A 138 4.79 6.02 6.62
N ALA A 139 3.77 5.41 6.00
CA ALA A 139 2.41 5.32 6.57
C ALA A 139 2.28 4.12 7.52
N GLY A 140 2.88 2.98 7.16
CA GLY A 140 2.95 1.79 8.01
C GLY A 140 1.60 1.13 8.31
N VAL A 141 0.56 1.41 7.52
CA VAL A 141 -0.78 0.83 7.72
C VAL A 141 -0.80 -0.61 7.27
N PHE A 142 -0.06 -1.00 6.24
CA PHE A 142 0.22 -2.37 5.81
C PHE A 142 1.37 -2.32 4.78
N GLU A 143 1.82 -3.45 4.28
CA GLU A 143 2.61 -3.51 3.04
C GLU A 143 1.70 -3.93 1.89
N ILE A 144 1.90 -3.35 0.71
CA ILE A 144 1.13 -3.68 -0.49
C ILE A 144 2.03 -3.97 -1.69
N GLU A 145 1.73 -5.06 -2.39
CA GLU A 145 2.24 -5.33 -3.73
C GLU A 145 1.09 -5.34 -4.73
N ASP A 146 1.21 -4.60 -5.84
CA ASP A 146 0.27 -4.64 -6.97
C ASP A 146 0.97 -5.24 -8.20
N GLN A 147 0.43 -6.37 -8.65
CA GLN A 147 0.80 -6.97 -9.93
C GLN A 147 -0.32 -6.73 -10.94
N THR A 148 0.00 -6.08 -12.05
CA THR A 148 -0.97 -5.76 -13.10
C THR A 148 -0.70 -6.57 -14.37
N GLU A 149 -1.69 -7.32 -14.85
CA GLU A 149 -1.63 -8.05 -16.13
C GLU A 149 -2.94 -7.89 -16.91
N GLY A 150 -2.86 -7.36 -18.13
CA GLY A 150 -4.04 -7.20 -19.00
C GLY A 150 -5.15 -6.30 -18.42
N GLY A 151 -4.79 -5.39 -17.50
CA GLY A 151 -5.73 -4.53 -16.77
C GLY A 151 -6.34 -5.18 -15.52
N ASN A 152 -6.00 -6.42 -15.19
CA ASN A 152 -6.38 -7.04 -13.92
C ASN A 152 -5.28 -6.78 -12.88
N HIS A 153 -5.68 -6.58 -11.63
CA HIS A 153 -4.78 -6.36 -10.51
C HIS A 153 -4.82 -7.55 -9.56
N THR A 154 -3.64 -8.01 -9.14
CA THR A 154 -3.48 -8.86 -7.96
C THR A 154 -2.80 -8.03 -6.89
N LEU A 155 -3.58 -7.66 -5.88
CA LEU A 155 -3.13 -6.90 -4.72
C LEU A 155 -2.81 -7.87 -3.59
N VAL A 156 -1.60 -7.77 -3.04
CA VAL A 156 -1.17 -8.54 -1.87
C VAL A 156 -0.99 -7.57 -0.72
N ILE A 157 -1.90 -7.60 0.26
CA ILE A 157 -1.82 -6.82 1.49
C ILE A 157 -1.20 -7.68 2.58
N LYS A 158 -0.01 -7.32 3.07
CA LYS A 158 0.64 -7.99 4.21
C LYS A 158 0.57 -7.06 5.42
N HIS A 159 0.11 -7.58 6.55
CA HIS A 159 -0.05 -6.77 7.76
C HIS A 159 0.57 -7.38 9.02
N GLY A 160 0.69 -8.72 9.12
CA GLY A 160 1.43 -9.36 10.23
C GLY A 160 0.80 -9.18 11.61
N ARG A 161 -0.53 -9.16 11.70
CA ARG A 161 -1.28 -8.76 12.89
C ARG A 161 -2.50 -9.65 13.20
N GLY A 162 -2.55 -10.85 12.64
CA GLY A 162 -3.51 -11.89 12.98
C GLY A 162 -4.85 -11.81 12.22
N MET A 163 -5.56 -12.92 12.26
CA MET A 163 -6.70 -13.21 11.37
C MET A 163 -7.82 -12.17 11.43
N LYS A 164 -8.07 -11.56 12.59
CA LYS A 164 -9.12 -10.54 12.73
C LYS A 164 -8.83 -9.30 11.90
N GLU A 165 -7.57 -8.91 11.78
CA GLU A 165 -7.21 -7.80 10.90
C GLU A 165 -7.26 -8.21 9.43
N SER A 166 -6.98 -9.47 9.10
CA SER A 166 -7.17 -9.98 7.73
C SER A 166 -8.63 -9.92 7.32
N VAL A 167 -9.55 -10.32 8.21
CA VAL A 167 -11.00 -10.24 7.99
C VAL A 167 -11.45 -8.79 7.80
N PHE A 168 -10.92 -7.87 8.62
CA PHE A 168 -11.15 -6.43 8.47
C PHE A 168 -10.67 -5.92 7.10
N ASN A 169 -9.43 -6.25 6.71
CA ASN A 169 -8.83 -5.80 5.46
C ASN A 169 -9.54 -6.39 4.24
N GLU A 170 -10.02 -7.63 4.34
CA GLU A 170 -10.82 -8.26 3.30
C GLU A 170 -12.13 -7.48 3.05
N GLU A 171 -12.88 -7.18 4.11
CA GLU A 171 -14.14 -6.45 3.99
C GLU A 171 -13.92 -5.00 3.55
N PHE A 172 -12.86 -4.36 4.06
CA PHE A 172 -12.42 -3.03 3.62
C PHE A 172 -12.19 -3.00 2.09
N LEU A 173 -11.43 -3.96 1.56
CA LEU A 173 -11.20 -4.07 0.12
C LEU A 173 -12.49 -4.37 -0.64
N LYS A 174 -13.33 -5.29 -0.13
CA LYS A 174 -14.61 -5.64 -0.77
C LYS A 174 -15.49 -4.42 -0.95
N VAL A 175 -15.67 -3.63 0.10
CA VAL A 175 -16.45 -2.38 0.06
C VAL A 175 -15.86 -1.40 -0.95
N ILE A 176 -14.55 -1.18 -0.91
CA ILE A 176 -13.91 -0.21 -1.81
C ILE A 176 -14.12 -0.59 -3.28
N PHE A 177 -13.83 -1.84 -3.66
CA PHE A 177 -13.91 -2.24 -5.07
C PHE A 177 -15.36 -2.43 -5.51
N LYS A 178 -16.20 -3.06 -4.69
CA LYS A 178 -17.59 -3.37 -5.08
C LYS A 178 -18.51 -2.16 -4.98
N GLU A 179 -18.51 -1.46 -3.84
CA GLU A 179 -19.45 -0.35 -3.61
C GLU A 179 -18.97 0.95 -4.24
N LEU A 180 -17.69 1.31 -4.07
CA LEU A 180 -17.19 2.60 -4.57
C LEU A 180 -16.84 2.58 -6.07
N LEU A 181 -16.49 1.42 -6.62
CA LEU A 181 -16.04 1.28 -8.02
C LEU A 181 -16.94 0.39 -8.89
N SER A 182 -17.87 -0.37 -8.31
CA SER A 182 -18.66 -1.38 -9.03
C SER A 182 -17.78 -2.40 -9.77
N ILE A 183 -16.67 -2.79 -9.15
CA ILE A 183 -15.72 -3.79 -9.65
C ILE A 183 -15.79 -5.02 -8.75
N GLU A 184 -16.00 -6.17 -9.36
CA GLU A 184 -15.93 -7.45 -8.66
C GLU A 184 -14.49 -7.80 -8.28
N LEU A 185 -14.34 -8.36 -7.09
CA LEU A 185 -13.09 -8.86 -6.57
C LEU A 185 -13.27 -10.28 -6.04
N ARG A 186 -12.23 -11.10 -6.19
CA ARG A 186 -12.08 -12.36 -5.46
C ARG A 186 -10.97 -12.20 -4.44
N THR A 187 -11.22 -12.63 -3.21
CA THR A 187 -10.24 -12.56 -2.13
C THR A 187 -9.76 -13.95 -1.71
N GLU A 188 -8.53 -14.00 -1.23
CA GLU A 188 -7.95 -15.14 -0.50
C GLU A 188 -7.45 -14.61 0.85
N LEU A 189 -7.94 -15.25 1.91
CA LEU A 189 -7.70 -14.83 3.29
C LEU A 189 -6.66 -15.74 3.95
N MET A 190 -5.67 -15.13 4.59
CA MET A 190 -4.65 -15.79 5.41
C MET A 190 -4.48 -14.98 6.70
N GLU A 191 -3.89 -15.56 7.75
CA GLU A 191 -3.83 -14.93 9.09
C GLU A 191 -3.14 -13.55 9.13
N ASP A 192 -2.20 -13.29 8.23
CA ASP A 192 -1.41 -12.05 8.24
C ASP A 192 -1.41 -11.33 6.89
N GLN A 193 -2.27 -11.80 5.99
CA GLN A 193 -2.24 -11.40 4.58
C GLN A 193 -3.61 -11.56 3.93
N VAL A 194 -3.96 -10.61 3.07
CA VAL A 194 -5.11 -10.70 2.17
C VAL A 194 -4.62 -10.56 0.74
N VAL A 195 -5.02 -11.46 -0.15
CA VAL A 195 -4.80 -11.33 -1.59
C VAL A 195 -6.13 -10.99 -2.25
N ALA A 196 -6.18 -9.89 -3.00
CA ALA A 196 -7.35 -9.47 -3.76
C ALA A 196 -7.06 -9.49 -5.26
N HIS A 197 -7.87 -10.23 -6.00
CA HIS A 197 -7.84 -10.30 -7.46
C HIS A 197 -8.97 -9.43 -8.00
N VAL A 198 -8.61 -8.32 -8.64
CA VAL A 198 -9.52 -7.28 -9.13
C VAL A 198 -9.53 -7.32 -10.65
N SER A 199 -10.71 -7.53 -11.24
CA SER A 199 -10.86 -7.56 -12.70
C SER A 199 -11.38 -6.23 -13.22
N ALA A 200 -10.58 -5.45 -13.95
CA ALA A 200 -11.01 -4.13 -14.45
C ALA A 200 -12.08 -4.20 -15.57
N ARG A 201 -12.53 -5.39 -15.96
CA ARG A 201 -13.69 -5.53 -16.85
C ARG A 201 -14.95 -5.26 -16.04
N LYS A 202 -15.62 -4.14 -16.35
CA LYS A 202 -17.02 -3.92 -15.97
C LYS A 202 -17.81 -5.20 -16.28
N GLY A 203 -18.50 -5.75 -15.28
CA GLY A 203 -19.51 -6.77 -15.53
C GLY A 203 -20.41 -6.26 -16.64
N ARG A 204 -20.50 -7.01 -17.75
CA ARG A 204 -21.56 -6.79 -18.72
C ARG A 204 -22.86 -7.02 -17.95
N ALA A 205 -23.63 -5.94 -17.76
CA ALA A 205 -25.07 -6.05 -17.57
C ALA A 205 -25.69 -6.70 -18.81
#